data_AF-A0A961VND7-F1
#
_entry.id   AF-A0A961VND7-F1
#
_cell.length_a   1.000
_cell.length_b   1.000
_cell.length_c   1.000
_cell.angle_alpha   90.00
_cell.angle_beta   90.00
_cell.angle_gamma   90.00
#
_symmetry.space_group_name_H-M   'P 1'
#
loop_
_entity.id
_entity.type
_entity.pdbx_description
1 polymer ?
#
loop_
_entity_poly.entity_id
_entity_poly.type
_entity_poly.pdbx_seq_one_letter_code
_entity_poly.pdbx_strand_id
1 'polypeptide(L)'
;MNAFLLFLHFFGLMLGAAGGLANGILMRRAATMSPEEAKTIRGLGPMLANVSAIGLALLWVTGVILVWSKYGGLGNLPSLFWVKFVFVVLLTLASGGIHMTYAQIRRTKNPALASRLAMLGPVAGISSTLAVLFAAFAFN
;
A
#
# COMPACT_ATOMS: atom_id res chain seq x y z
N MET A 1 10.91 -6.65 23.44
CA MET A 1 10.97 -5.53 22.48
C MET A 1 10.65 -5.96 21.04
N ASN A 2 11.37 -6.94 20.47
CA ASN A 2 11.22 -7.29 19.06
C ASN A 2 9.84 -7.85 18.65
N ALA A 3 9.12 -8.55 19.55
CA ALA A 3 7.79 -9.08 19.25
C ALA A 3 6.75 -7.99 18.95
N PHE A 4 6.71 -6.93 19.77
CA PHE A 4 5.81 -5.79 19.55
C PHE A 4 6.16 -5.02 18.26
N LEU A 5 7.46 -4.83 17.99
CA LEU A 5 7.92 -4.23 16.73
C LEU A 5 7.55 -5.08 15.50
N LEU A 6 7.68 -6.41 15.59
CA LEU A 6 7.24 -7.33 14.53
C LEU A 6 5.72 -7.27 14.33
N PHE A 7 4.95 -7.23 15.42
CA PHE A 7 3.51 -7.00 15.35
C PHE A 7 3.20 -5.71 14.60
N LEU A 8 3.79 -4.58 14.99
CA LEU A 8 3.58 -3.29 14.31
C LEU A 8 4.01 -3.34 12.83
N HIS A 9 5.10 -4.05 12.52
CA HIS A 9 5.57 -4.22 11.15
C HIS A 9 4.57 -4.98 10.28
N PHE A 10 4.10 -6.14 10.75
CA PHE A 10 3.09 -6.93 10.04
C PHE A 10 1.74 -6.24 10.00
N PHE A 11 1.37 -5.53 11.07
CA PHE A 11 0.15 -4.72 11.10
C PHE A 11 0.21 -3.58 10.09
N GLY A 12 1.36 -2.90 9.96
CA GLY A 12 1.61 -1.91 8.92
C GLY A 12 1.47 -2.50 7.52
N LEU A 13 2.06 -3.68 7.30
CA LEU A 13 1.92 -4.41 6.03
C LEU A 13 0.46 -4.74 5.72
N MET A 14 -0.29 -5.23 6.71
CA MET A 14 -1.71 -5.56 6.61
C MET A 14 -2.55 -4.34 6.25
N LEU A 15 -2.36 -3.20 6.94
CA LEU A 15 -3.07 -1.96 6.64
C LEU A 15 -2.73 -1.42 5.24
N GLY A 16 -1.45 -1.47 4.86
CA GLY A 16 -0.97 -1.13 3.53
C GLY A 16 -1.69 -1.94 2.44
N ALA A 17 -1.76 -3.26 2.63
CA ALA A 17 -2.42 -4.19 1.72
C ALA A 17 -3.94 -4.03 1.71
N ALA A 18 -4.58 -3.96 2.88
CA ALA A 18 -6.03 -3.83 3.00
C ALA A 18 -6.55 -2.55 2.33
N GLY A 19 -5.91 -1.40 2.57
CA GLY A 19 -6.31 -0.15 1.93
C GLY A 19 -6.15 -0.19 0.40
N GLY A 20 -5.06 -0.76 -0.11
CA GLY A 20 -4.81 -0.89 -1.55
C GLY A 20 -5.79 -1.84 -2.24
N LEU A 21 -5.97 -3.05 -1.69
CA LEU A 21 -6.88 -4.06 -2.22
C LEU A 21 -8.34 -3.61 -2.16
N ALA A 22 -8.79 -3.06 -1.02
CA ALA A 22 -10.15 -2.56 -0.86
C ALA A 22 -10.45 -1.45 -1.86
N ASN A 23 -9.50 -0.52 -2.08
CA ASN A 23 -9.68 0.55 -3.07
C ASN A 23 -9.79 -0.01 -4.50
N GLY A 24 -8.96 -1.01 -4.85
CA GLY A 24 -9.06 -1.68 -6.15
C GLY A 24 -10.42 -2.35 -6.38
N ILE A 25 -10.94 -3.05 -5.37
CA ILE A 25 -12.27 -3.69 -5.43
C ILE A 25 -13.37 -2.63 -5.58
N LEU A 26 -13.33 -1.56 -4.77
CA LEU A 26 -14.31 -0.47 -4.87
C LEU A 26 -14.29 0.20 -6.24
N MET A 27 -13.11 0.47 -6.80
CA MET A 27 -13.01 1.12 -8.11
C MET A 27 -13.54 0.23 -9.24
N ARG A 28 -13.27 -1.09 -9.19
CA ARG A 28 -13.84 -2.05 -10.13
C ARG A 28 -15.35 -2.12 -10.03
N ARG A 29 -15.90 -2.10 -8.80
CA ARG A 29 -17.35 -2.09 -8.57
C ARG A 29 -17.99 -0.79 -9.06
N ALA A 30 -17.37 0.36 -8.80
CA ALA A 30 -17.85 1.66 -9.28
C ALA A 30 -17.84 1.81 -10.80
N ALA A 31 -17.09 0.97 -11.53
CA ALA A 31 -17.09 0.98 -12.99
C ALA A 31 -18.34 0.32 -13.60
N THR A 32 -19.08 -0.49 -12.84
CA THR A 32 -20.29 -1.19 -13.30
C THR A 32 -21.58 -0.57 -12.74
N MET A 33 -21.49 0.59 -12.10
CA MET A 33 -22.60 1.29 -11.45
C MET A 33 -23.06 2.50 -12.26
N SER A 34 -24.27 3.00 -11.97
CA SER A 34 -24.71 4.29 -12.49
C SER A 34 -23.79 5.43 -12.02
N PRO A 35 -23.71 6.56 -12.74
CA PRO A 35 -22.85 7.69 -12.36
C PRO A 35 -23.11 8.24 -10.95
N GLU A 36 -24.38 8.35 -10.53
CA GLU A 36 -24.73 8.77 -9.17
C GLU A 36 -24.22 7.79 -8.10
N GLU A 37 -24.44 6.49 -8.26
CA GLU A 37 -24.01 5.46 -7.31
C GLU A 37 -22.47 5.35 -7.25
N ALA A 38 -21.82 5.41 -8.41
CA ALA A 38 -20.37 5.35 -8.53
C ALA A 38 -19.68 6.52 -7.80
N LYS A 39 -20.31 7.70 -7.75
CA LYS A 39 -19.77 8.88 -7.06
C LYS A 39 -19.62 8.63 -5.55
N THR A 40 -20.62 8.00 -4.93
CA THR A 40 -20.60 7.66 -3.50
C THR A 40 -19.47 6.69 -3.19
N ILE A 41 -19.32 5.63 -3.99
CA ILE A 41 -18.27 4.62 -3.83
C ILE A 41 -16.88 5.23 -4.04
N ARG A 42 -16.70 6.05 -5.09
CA ARG A 42 -15.43 6.75 -5.35
C ARG A 42 -15.05 7.73 -4.25
N GLY A 43 -16.02 8.25 -3.49
CA GLY A 43 -15.80 9.11 -2.33
C GLY A 43 -15.01 8.44 -1.20
N LEU A 44 -15.03 7.10 -1.11
CA LEU A 44 -14.29 6.34 -0.10
C LEU A 44 -12.80 6.15 -0.43
N GLY A 45 -12.42 6.34 -1.70
CA GLY A 45 -11.06 6.10 -2.17
C GLY A 45 -9.97 6.86 -1.40
N PRO A 46 -10.11 8.18 -1.13
CA PRO A 46 -9.15 8.92 -0.31
C PRO A 46 -8.97 8.37 1.11
N MET A 47 -10.04 7.88 1.74
CA MET A 47 -9.95 7.28 3.07
C MET A 47 -9.11 6.00 3.03
N LEU A 48 -9.36 5.13 2.05
CA LEU A 48 -8.62 3.87 1.87
C LEU A 48 -7.14 4.13 1.52
N ALA A 49 -6.87 5.16 0.70
CA ALA A 49 -5.51 5.59 0.40
C ALA A 49 -4.76 6.10 1.64
N ASN A 50 -5.45 6.81 2.55
CA ASN A 50 -4.88 7.24 3.82
C ASN A 50 -4.55 6.05 4.73
N VAL A 51 -5.46 5.08 4.87
CA VAL A 51 -5.22 3.85 5.65
C VAL A 51 -4.00 3.10 5.13
N SER A 52 -3.91 2.93 3.80
CA SER A 52 -2.76 2.29 3.15
C SER A 52 -1.46 3.04 3.42
N ALA A 53 -1.47 4.39 3.33
CA ALA A 53 -0.30 5.21 3.59
C ALA A 53 0.15 5.18 5.05
N ILE A 54 -0.78 5.19 6.02
CA ILE A 54 -0.46 5.04 7.45
C ILE A 54 0.17 3.68 7.71
N GLY A 55 -0.41 2.61 7.16
CA GLY A 55 0.15 1.27 7.25
C GLY A 55 1.56 1.18 6.66
N LEU A 56 1.77 1.79 5.50
CA LEU A 56 3.05 1.83 4.83
C LEU A 56 4.10 2.65 5.62
N ALA A 57 3.72 3.77 6.21
CA ALA A 57 4.61 4.54 7.08
C ALA A 57 5.04 3.71 8.30
N LEU A 58 4.08 3.03 8.93
CA LEU A 58 4.36 2.11 10.04
C LEU A 58 5.29 0.97 9.61
N LEU A 59 5.06 0.39 8.43
CA LEU A 59 5.90 -0.66 7.84
C LEU A 59 7.36 -0.21 7.66
N TRP A 60 7.57 0.97 7.07
CA TRP A 60 8.91 1.51 6.83
C TRP A 60 9.66 1.79 8.14
N VAL A 61 9.02 2.51 9.06
CA VAL A 61 9.64 2.87 10.34
C VAL A 61 10.04 1.62 11.13
N THR A 62 9.10 0.68 11.29
CA THR A 62 9.37 -0.57 12.01
C THR A 62 10.37 -1.47 11.28
N GLY A 63 10.36 -1.47 9.94
CA GLY A 63 11.29 -2.23 9.12
C GLY A 63 12.73 -1.78 9.33
N VAL A 64 12.98 -0.46 9.28
CA VAL A 64 14.31 0.11 9.52
C VAL A 64 14.79 -0.20 10.94
N ILE A 65 13.91 -0.10 11.94
CA ILE A 65 14.26 -0.46 13.32
C ILE A 65 14.64 -1.93 13.42
N LEU A 66 13.88 -2.84 12.81
CA LEU A 66 14.14 -4.28 12.85
C LEU A 66 15.46 -4.67 12.18
N VAL A 67 15.85 -4.00 11.08
CA VAL A 67 17.14 -4.23 10.42
C VAL A 67 18.29 -4.10 11.43
N TRP A 68 18.26 -3.09 12.28
CA TRP A 68 19.33 -2.84 13.25
C TRP A 68 19.11 -3.57 14.58
N SER A 69 17.88 -3.63 15.10
CA SER A 69 17.59 -4.17 16.43
C SER A 69 17.46 -5.70 16.48
N LYS A 70 17.09 -6.33 15.35
CA LYS A 70 16.90 -7.80 15.26
C LYS A 70 17.95 -8.45 14.38
N TYR A 71 18.28 -7.85 13.23
CA TYR A 71 19.19 -8.45 12.25
C TYR A 71 20.63 -7.92 12.37
N GLY A 72 20.89 -6.87 13.16
CA GLY A 72 22.26 -6.33 13.32
C GLY A 72 22.83 -5.71 12.04
N GLY A 73 21.98 -5.41 11.06
CA GLY A 73 22.32 -4.73 9.82
C GLY A 73 21.88 -5.42 8.53
N LEU A 74 22.11 -4.73 7.42
CA LEU A 74 21.65 -5.15 6.09
C LEU A 74 22.31 -6.44 5.59
N GLY A 75 23.53 -6.75 6.05
CA GLY A 75 24.29 -7.93 5.61
C GLY A 75 23.74 -9.26 6.13
N ASN A 76 22.92 -9.23 7.19
CA ASN A 76 22.34 -10.43 7.82
C ASN A 76 20.89 -10.69 7.37
N LEU A 77 20.42 -9.96 6.35
CA LEU A 77 19.05 -10.11 5.85
C LEU A 77 18.95 -11.28 4.86
N PRO A 78 17.89 -12.10 4.95
CA PRO A 78 17.68 -13.21 4.02
C PRO A 78 17.48 -12.71 2.59
N SER A 79 17.91 -13.45 1.57
CA SER A 79 17.81 -13.00 0.17
C SER A 79 16.39 -12.61 -0.26
N LEU A 80 15.37 -13.32 0.24
CA LEU A 80 13.95 -13.03 -0.03
C LEU A 80 13.47 -11.70 0.58
N PHE A 81 14.18 -11.14 1.56
CA PHE A 81 13.93 -9.78 2.04
C PHE A 81 14.03 -8.77 0.90
N TRP A 82 15.04 -8.88 0.03
CA TRP A 82 15.25 -7.93 -1.06
C TRP A 82 14.15 -8.01 -2.10
N VAL A 83 13.65 -9.23 -2.37
CA VAL A 83 12.49 -9.43 -3.25
C VAL A 83 11.24 -8.77 -2.66
N LYS A 84 10.95 -9.02 -1.37
CA LYS A 84 9.89 -8.30 -0.64
C LYS A 84 10.08 -6.78 -0.73
N PHE A 85 11.31 -6.30 -0.52
CA PHE A 85 11.64 -4.88 -0.47
C PHE A 85 11.33 -4.16 -1.78
N VAL A 86 11.62 -4.79 -2.93
CA VAL A 86 11.22 -4.26 -4.24
C VAL A 86 9.71 -4.01 -4.31
N PHE A 87 8.90 -4.96 -3.85
CA PHE A 87 7.44 -4.78 -3.83
C PHE A 87 6.98 -3.72 -2.83
N VAL A 88 7.67 -3.55 -1.69
CA VAL A 88 7.40 -2.45 -0.76
C VAL A 88 7.72 -1.09 -1.39
N VAL A 89 8.80 -0.98 -2.16
CA VAL A 89 9.15 0.23 -2.91
C VAL A 89 8.10 0.51 -3.99
N LEU A 90 7.70 -0.49 -4.78
CA LEU A 90 6.65 -0.34 -5.79
C LEU A 90 5.31 0.09 -5.17
N LEU A 91 4.92 -0.52 -4.05
CA LEU A 91 3.75 -0.11 -3.28
C LEU A 91 3.86 1.35 -2.81
N THR A 92 5.04 1.77 -2.38
CA THR A 92 5.30 3.14 -1.92
C THR A 92 5.13 4.15 -3.04
N LEU A 93 5.71 3.87 -4.21
CA LEU A 93 5.56 4.72 -5.39
C LEU A 93 4.10 4.78 -5.87
N ALA A 94 3.42 3.64 -5.91
CA ALA A 94 2.01 3.57 -6.30
C ALA A 94 1.12 4.36 -5.32
N SER A 95 1.33 4.20 -4.02
CA SER A 95 0.63 4.93 -2.96
C SER A 95 0.85 6.45 -3.08
N GLY A 96 2.11 6.87 -3.27
CA GLY A 96 2.44 8.28 -3.53
C GLY A 96 1.73 8.82 -4.77
N GLY A 97 1.73 8.07 -5.87
CA GLY A 97 1.02 8.43 -7.10
C GLY A 97 -0.49 8.56 -6.91
N ILE A 98 -1.11 7.69 -6.10
CA ILE A 98 -2.54 7.76 -5.76
C ILE A 98 -2.85 9.05 -4.99
N HIS A 99 -2.06 9.37 -3.96
CA HIS A 99 -2.21 10.60 -3.17
C HIS A 99 -2.03 11.86 -4.01
N MET A 100 -0.99 11.89 -4.85
CA MET A 100 -0.76 12.98 -5.80
C MET A 100 -1.92 13.14 -6.78
N THR A 101 -2.46 12.03 -7.29
CA THR A 101 -3.60 12.05 -8.21
C THR A 101 -4.86 12.58 -7.53
N TYR A 102 -5.17 12.13 -6.31
CA TYR A 102 -6.30 12.68 -5.55
C TYR A 102 -6.11 14.17 -5.24
N ALA A 103 -4.91 14.60 -4.86
CA ALA A 103 -4.61 16.01 -4.62
C ALA A 103 -4.78 16.84 -5.91
N GLN A 104 -4.34 16.33 -7.05
CA GLN A 104 -4.48 16.98 -8.34
C GLN A 104 -5.96 17.07 -8.76
N ILE A 105 -6.73 15.99 -8.65
CA ILE A 105 -8.18 15.99 -8.92
C ILE A 105 -8.91 17.04 -8.08
N ARG A 106 -8.59 17.13 -6.77
CA ARG A 106 -9.20 18.14 -5.89
C ARG A 106 -8.85 19.57 -6.31
N ARG A 107 -7.62 19.81 -6.75
CA ARG A 107 -7.14 21.13 -7.19
C ARG A 107 -7.69 21.56 -8.54
N THR A 108 -7.69 20.66 -9.53
CA THR A 108 -8.03 20.99 -10.93
C THR A 108 -9.47 20.67 -11.30
N LYS A 109 -10.19 19.91 -10.46
CA LYS A 109 -11.52 19.34 -10.76
C LYS A 109 -11.57 18.55 -12.08
N ASN A 110 -10.43 18.08 -12.58
CA ASN A 110 -10.34 17.34 -13.84
C ASN A 110 -10.63 15.85 -13.64
N PRO A 111 -11.77 15.33 -14.13
CA PRO A 111 -12.15 13.93 -13.96
C PRO A 111 -11.27 12.97 -14.77
N ALA A 112 -10.60 13.41 -15.83
CA ALA A 112 -9.76 12.56 -16.68
C ALA A 112 -8.58 11.95 -15.93
N LEU A 113 -8.13 12.59 -14.85
CA LEU A 113 -7.05 12.10 -13.98
C LEU A 113 -7.42 10.82 -13.22
N ALA A 114 -8.72 10.49 -13.10
CA ALA A 114 -9.18 9.26 -12.46
C ALA A 114 -8.70 8.00 -13.20
N SER A 115 -8.39 8.08 -14.49
CA SER A 115 -7.80 6.98 -15.27
C SER A 115 -6.46 6.51 -14.69
N ARG A 116 -5.66 7.40 -14.09
CA ARG A 116 -4.40 7.04 -13.41
C ARG A 116 -4.65 6.14 -12.20
N LEU A 117 -5.74 6.39 -11.47
CA LEU A 117 -6.11 5.57 -10.31
C LEU A 117 -6.48 4.14 -10.72
N ALA A 118 -7.05 3.96 -11.92
CA ALA A 118 -7.37 2.65 -12.46
C ALA A 118 -6.11 1.79 -12.75
N MET A 119 -4.97 2.43 -13.01
CA MET A 119 -3.68 1.76 -13.17
C MET A 119 -2.94 1.60 -11.84
N LEU A 120 -2.88 2.67 -11.03
CA LEU A 120 -2.11 2.68 -9.78
C LEU A 120 -2.72 1.77 -8.70
N GLY A 121 -4.05 1.63 -8.67
CA GLY A 121 -4.75 0.76 -7.72
C GLY A 121 -4.32 -0.70 -7.83
N PRO A 122 -4.43 -1.35 -9.01
CA PRO A 122 -3.93 -2.70 -9.22
C PRO A 122 -2.44 -2.89 -8.90
N VAL A 123 -1.59 -1.92 -9.28
CA VAL A 123 -0.15 -1.98 -8.96
C VAL A 123 0.08 -2.00 -7.45
N ALA A 124 -0.59 -1.12 -6.71
CA ALA A 124 -0.52 -1.09 -5.25
C ALA A 124 -1.04 -2.42 -4.64
N GLY A 125 -2.19 -2.91 -5.11
CA GLY A 125 -2.77 -4.18 -4.65
C GLY A 125 -1.84 -5.36 -4.86
N ILE A 126 -1.36 -5.58 -6.09
CA ILE A 126 -0.45 -6.69 -6.44
C ILE A 126 0.86 -6.56 -5.65
N SER A 127 1.45 -5.36 -5.59
CA SER A 127 2.69 -5.12 -4.85
C SER A 127 2.52 -5.46 -3.36
N SER A 128 1.40 -5.08 -2.76
CA SER A 128 1.12 -5.39 -1.35
C SER A 128 0.95 -6.89 -1.10
N THR A 129 0.24 -7.60 -1.99
CA THR A 129 0.06 -9.06 -1.89
C THR A 129 1.40 -9.79 -2.02
N LEU A 130 2.23 -9.41 -3.00
CA LEU A 130 3.55 -10.01 -3.19
C LEU A 130 4.49 -9.67 -2.03
N ALA A 131 4.43 -8.45 -1.48
CA ALA A 131 5.18 -8.10 -0.28
C ALA A 131 4.79 -8.97 0.92
N VAL A 132 3.50 -9.28 1.11
CA VAL A 132 3.03 -10.22 2.15
C VAL A 132 3.57 -11.63 1.91
N LEU A 133 3.45 -12.14 0.68
CA LEU A 133 3.93 -13.48 0.32
C LEU A 133 5.43 -13.64 0.62
N PHE A 134 6.26 -12.74 0.11
CA PHE A 134 7.71 -12.80 0.33
C PHE A 134 8.09 -12.51 1.78
N ALA A 135 7.31 -11.73 2.53
CA ALA A 135 7.52 -11.57 3.96
C ALA A 135 7.33 -12.90 4.72
N ALA A 136 6.31 -13.68 4.36
CA ALA A 136 6.07 -14.98 4.99
C ALA A 136 7.24 -15.95 4.75
N PHE A 137 7.77 -16.02 3.52
CA PHE A 137 8.90 -16.90 3.22
C PHE A 137 10.25 -16.37 3.73
N ALA A 138 10.44 -15.05 3.79
CA ALA A 138 11.70 -14.48 4.27
C ALA A 138 11.89 -14.62 5.78
N PHE A 139 10.81 -14.75 6.55
CA PHE A 139 10.85 -14.66 8.02
C PHE A 139 10.14 -15.82 8.73
N ASN A 140 9.94 -16.94 8.03
CA ASN A 140 9.58 -18.22 8.65
C ASN A 140 10.75 -18.82 9.43
#